data_AF-A0A482Z361-F1
#
_entry.id   AF-A0A482Z361-F1
#
_cell.length_a   1.000
_cell.length_b   1.000
_cell.length_c   1.000
_cell.angle_alpha   90.00
_cell.angle_beta   90.00
_cell.angle_gamma   90.00
#
_symmetry.space_group_name_H-M   'P 1'
#
loop_
_entity.id
_entity.type
_entity.pdbx_description
1 polymer ?
#
loop_
_entity_poly.entity_id
_entity_poly.type
_entity_poly.pdbx_seq_one_letter_code
_entity_poly.pdbx_strand_id
1 'polypeptide(L)'
;MGLQEIIEKTFGRIDHFKSKNELLEEEFDKFIIDYKPDDAHAIIPMKYFFKAYITDNQVRDIIERKDYVDFNTNPTFTTEDFLAVPQDWRNTIPEYVKDYIPLNQFML
;
A
#
# COMPACT_ATOMS: atom_id res chain seq x y z
N MET A 1 -18.73 24.21 33.90
CA MET A 1 -18.91 23.79 32.50
C MET A 1 -17.52 23.48 31.97
N GLY A 2 -17.17 22.18 32.01
CA GLY A 2 -15.81 21.70 31.93
C GLY A 2 -15.43 21.29 30.50
N LEU A 3 -14.13 21.38 30.21
CA LEU A 3 -13.48 21.04 28.94
C LEU A 3 -13.80 19.62 28.42
N GLN A 4 -14.39 18.76 29.25
CA GLN A 4 -14.79 17.40 28.90
C GLN A 4 -15.93 17.33 27.87
N GLU A 5 -16.79 18.35 27.77
CA GLU A 5 -17.95 18.32 26.85
C GLU A 5 -17.57 18.67 25.39
N ILE A 6 -16.39 19.24 25.15
CA ILE A 6 -15.95 19.66 23.80
C ILE A 6 -15.22 18.52 23.07
N ILE A 7 -14.67 17.54 23.80
CA ILE A 7 -13.98 16.39 23.18
C ILE A 7 -15.00 15.44 22.53
N GLU A 8 -16.21 15.31 23.08
CA GLU A 8 -17.20 14.34 22.58
C GLU A 8 -17.89 14.75 21.26
N LYS A 9 -17.73 15.99 20.79
CA LYS A 9 -18.29 16.44 19.49
C LYS A 9 -17.34 16.34 18.31
N THR A 10 -16.02 16.22 18.53
CA THR A 10 -15.05 15.92 17.46
C THR A 10 -14.66 14.45 17.40
N PHE A 11 -14.80 13.70 18.50
CA PHE A 11 -14.47 12.26 18.54
C PHE A 11 -15.68 11.34 18.29
N GLY A 12 -16.91 11.85 18.28
CA GLY A 12 -18.14 11.07 18.04
C GLY A 12 -18.34 10.54 16.60
N ARG A 13 -17.27 10.42 15.79
CA ARG A 13 -17.28 9.87 14.42
C ARG A 13 -16.08 8.98 14.08
N ILE A 14 -15.25 8.60 15.05
CA ILE A 14 -14.20 7.60 14.85
C ILE A 14 -14.59 6.38 15.68
N ASP A 15 -15.37 5.47 15.07
CA ASP A 15 -15.84 4.25 15.75
C ASP A 15 -14.67 3.28 16.07
N HIS A 16 -13.50 3.47 15.45
CA HIS A 16 -12.29 2.67 15.69
C HIS A 16 -11.04 3.41 15.15
N PHE A 17 -9.90 3.33 15.86
CA PHE A 17 -8.59 3.66 15.29
C PHE A 17 -8.28 2.67 14.16
N LYS A 18 -8.38 3.10 12.89
CA LYS A 18 -8.14 2.24 11.72
C LYS A 18 -6.86 1.43 11.89
N SER A 19 -6.98 0.12 11.65
CA SER A 19 -5.82 -0.76 11.60
C SER A 19 -4.88 -0.37 10.46
N LYS A 20 -3.60 -0.73 10.59
CA LYS A 20 -2.60 -0.57 9.51
C LYS A 20 -3.11 -1.15 8.18
N ASN A 21 -3.85 -2.26 8.25
CA ASN A 21 -4.42 -2.90 7.07
C ASN A 21 -5.51 -2.03 6.45
N GLU A 22 -6.46 -1.50 7.23
CA GLU A 22 -7.51 -0.60 6.71
C GLU A 22 -6.92 0.65 6.06
N LEU A 23 -5.87 1.23 6.64
CA LEU A 23 -5.18 2.38 6.03
C LEU A 23 -4.56 2.02 4.67
N LEU A 24 -3.95 0.84 4.53
CA LEU A 24 -3.41 0.39 3.24
C LEU A 24 -4.50 0.17 2.19
N GLU A 25 -5.64 -0.37 2.61
CA GLU A 25 -6.78 -0.59 1.73
C GLU A 25 -7.31 0.75 1.20
N GLU A 26 -7.46 1.76 2.07
CA GLU A 26 -7.91 3.09 1.69
C GLU A 26 -6.94 3.82 0.76
N GLU A 27 -5.63 3.74 1.02
CA GLU A 27 -4.63 4.33 0.13
C GLU A 27 -4.62 3.65 -1.25
N PHE A 28 -4.87 2.33 -1.28
CA PHE A 28 -5.00 1.62 -2.55
C PHE A 28 -6.27 1.99 -3.31
N ASP A 29 -7.41 2.16 -2.62
CA ASP A 29 -8.65 2.60 -3.26
C ASP A 29 -8.50 3.98 -3.90
N LYS A 30 -7.81 4.93 -3.23
CA LYS A 30 -7.46 6.24 -3.81
C LYS A 30 -6.62 6.09 -5.06
N PHE A 31 -5.60 5.24 -5.02
CA PHE A 31 -4.75 4.96 -6.17
C PHE A 31 -5.56 4.45 -7.37
N ILE A 32 -6.50 3.53 -7.16
CA ILE A 32 -7.40 3.03 -8.23
C ILE A 32 -8.32 4.13 -8.78
N ILE A 33 -8.83 5.02 -7.92
CA ILE A 33 -9.68 6.15 -8.34
C ILE A 33 -8.91 7.15 -9.20
N ASP A 34 -7.66 7.43 -8.85
CA ASP A 34 -6.84 8.42 -9.54
C ASP A 34 -6.31 7.89 -10.87
N TYR A 35 -5.81 6.66 -10.89
CA TYR A 35 -5.13 6.08 -12.05
C TYR A 35 -6.03 5.24 -12.96
N LYS A 36 -7.17 4.75 -12.46
CA LYS A 36 -8.22 4.03 -13.22
C LYS A 36 -7.66 2.97 -14.17
N PRO A 37 -7.04 1.90 -13.66
CA PRO A 37 -6.60 0.78 -14.49
C PRO A 37 -7.73 0.21 -15.34
N ASP A 38 -7.43 -0.03 -16.62
CA ASP A 38 -8.40 -0.56 -17.59
C ASP A 38 -8.68 -2.06 -17.41
N ASP A 39 -7.76 -2.80 -16.78
CA ASP A 39 -7.87 -4.25 -16.56
C ASP A 39 -8.25 -4.58 -15.11
N ALA A 40 -9.48 -5.06 -14.93
CA ALA A 40 -9.98 -5.50 -13.63
C ALA A 40 -9.22 -6.72 -13.07
N HIS A 41 -8.64 -7.57 -13.92
CA HIS A 41 -7.85 -8.72 -13.48
C HIS A 41 -6.51 -8.30 -12.87
N ALA A 42 -6.00 -7.13 -13.24
CA ALA A 42 -4.77 -6.57 -12.69
C ALA A 42 -4.93 -6.00 -11.28
N ILE A 43 -6.16 -5.67 -10.85
CA ILE A 43 -6.44 -5.01 -9.57
C ILE A 43 -5.90 -5.81 -8.38
N ILE A 44 -6.12 -7.13 -8.37
CA ILE A 44 -5.70 -7.99 -7.25
C ILE A 44 -4.16 -8.10 -7.18
N PRO A 45 -3.43 -8.43 -8.26
CA PRO A 45 -1.97 -8.37 -8.28
C PRO A 45 -1.42 -6.99 -7.89
N MET A 46 -2.00 -5.91 -8.40
CA MET A 46 -1.60 -4.54 -8.08
C MET A 46 -1.75 -4.26 -6.59
N LYS A 47 -2.86 -4.67 -5.98
CA LYS A 47 -3.11 -4.51 -4.55
C LYS A 47 -2.10 -5.26 -3.71
N TYR A 48 -1.78 -6.50 -4.11
CA TYR A 48 -0.81 -7.31 -3.40
C TYR A 48 0.58 -6.67 -3.43
N PHE A 49 1.01 -6.23 -4.62
CA PHE A 49 2.28 -5.53 -4.80
C PHE A 49 2.33 -4.20 -4.04
N PHE A 50 1.27 -3.40 -4.10
CA PHE A 50 1.15 -2.13 -3.39
C PHE A 50 1.37 -2.31 -1.88
N LYS A 51 0.67 -3.27 -1.29
CA LYS A 51 0.80 -3.58 0.14
C LYS A 51 2.19 -4.12 0.46
N ALA A 52 2.70 -5.05 -0.32
CA ALA A 52 4.03 -5.63 -0.13
C ALA A 52 5.13 -4.56 -0.16
N TYR A 53 5.09 -3.64 -1.14
CA TYR A 53 6.06 -2.55 -1.26
C TYR A 53 6.05 -1.59 -0.04
N ILE A 54 4.87 -1.34 0.54
CA ILE A 54 4.74 -0.49 1.73
C ILE A 54 5.20 -1.22 2.99
N THR A 55 4.89 -2.51 3.15
CA THR A 55 5.08 -3.21 4.42
C THR A 55 6.35 -4.06 4.52
N ASP A 56 6.92 -4.48 3.39
CA ASP A 56 8.10 -5.35 3.35
C ASP A 56 9.31 -4.57 2.79
N ASN A 57 10.30 -4.35 3.66
CA ASN A 57 11.54 -3.67 3.30
C ASN A 57 12.36 -4.47 2.28
N GLN A 58 12.35 -5.80 2.33
CA GLN A 58 13.06 -6.63 1.35
C GLN A 58 12.44 -6.46 -0.04
N VAL A 59 11.10 -6.43 -0.14
CA VAL A 59 10.41 -6.17 -1.42
C VAL A 59 10.81 -4.81 -1.97
N ARG A 60 10.80 -3.78 -1.12
CA ARG A 60 11.22 -2.44 -1.52
C ARG A 60 12.66 -2.43 -2.03
N ASP A 61 13.59 -3.00 -1.28
CA ASP A 61 15.00 -3.06 -1.65
C ASP A 61 15.21 -3.77 -3.00
N ILE A 62 14.51 -4.88 -3.23
CA ILE A 62 14.55 -5.62 -4.50
C ILE A 62 14.08 -4.74 -5.67
N ILE A 63 12.97 -4.02 -5.49
CA ILE A 63 12.42 -3.10 -6.50
C ILE A 63 13.40 -1.94 -6.78
N GLU A 64 13.99 -1.33 -5.75
CA GLU A 64 14.95 -0.23 -5.91
C GLU A 64 16.23 -0.67 -6.64
N ARG A 65 16.73 -1.87 -6.31
CA ARG A 65 17.89 -2.46 -7.00
C ARG A 65 17.58 -2.97 -8.40
N LYS A 66 16.30 -3.19 -8.71
CA LYS A 66 15.81 -3.85 -9.94
C LYS A 66 16.36 -5.28 -10.11
N ASP A 67 16.71 -5.94 -9.01
CA ASP A 67 17.23 -7.32 -9.00
C ASP A 67 16.12 -8.32 -8.66
N TYR A 68 15.19 -8.49 -9.59
CA TYR A 68 13.97 -9.26 -9.36
C TYR A 68 14.20 -10.77 -9.13
N VAL A 69 15.43 -11.27 -9.35
CA VAL A 69 15.79 -12.67 -9.05
C VAL A 69 15.70 -12.95 -7.55
N ASP A 70 15.96 -11.93 -6.72
CA ASP A 70 15.92 -12.03 -5.26
C ASP A 70 14.52 -12.30 -4.71
N PHE A 71 13.44 -12.06 -5.49
CA PHE A 71 12.07 -12.42 -5.08
C PHE A 71 11.92 -13.93 -4.84
N ASN A 72 12.74 -14.78 -5.45
CA ASN A 72 12.74 -16.22 -5.19
C ASN A 72 13.13 -16.56 -3.74
N THR A 73 13.71 -15.62 -3.00
CA THR A 73 14.12 -15.78 -1.60
C THR A 73 13.18 -15.09 -0.61
N ASN A 74 12.17 -14.36 -1.09
CA ASN A 74 11.20 -13.69 -0.24
C ASN A 74 10.01 -14.62 0.04
N PRO A 75 9.64 -14.86 1.31
CA PRO A 75 8.55 -15.80 1.64
C PRO A 75 7.14 -15.22 1.46
N THR A 76 7.01 -13.91 1.27
CA THR A 76 5.71 -13.22 1.21
C THR A 76 5.37 -12.76 -0.20
N PHE A 77 6.29 -12.12 -0.93
CA PHE A 77 6.05 -11.62 -2.27
C PHE A 77 7.03 -12.24 -3.25
N THR A 78 6.51 -13.06 -4.16
CA THR A 78 7.31 -13.92 -5.03
C THR A 78 7.50 -13.34 -6.44
N THR A 79 8.35 -13.98 -7.22
CA THR A 79 8.53 -13.65 -8.65
C THR A 79 7.22 -13.81 -9.42
N GLU A 80 6.39 -14.81 -9.08
CA GLU A 80 5.10 -15.02 -9.74
C GLU A 80 4.14 -13.86 -9.47
N ASP A 81 4.06 -13.41 -8.21
CA ASP A 81 3.26 -12.25 -7.81
C ASP A 81 3.69 -10.99 -8.57
N PHE A 82 5.00 -10.76 -8.67
CA PHE A 82 5.54 -9.62 -9.42
C PHE A 82 5.20 -9.68 -10.90
N LEU A 83 5.27 -10.88 -11.50
CA LEU A 83 4.97 -11.07 -12.91
C LEU A 83 3.47 -10.92 -13.23
N ALA A 84 2.60 -11.22 -12.26
CA ALA A 84 1.16 -11.02 -12.37
C ALA A 84 0.76 -9.53 -12.40
N VAL A 85 1.62 -8.62 -11.92
CA VAL A 85 1.42 -7.16 -12.05
C VAL A 85 1.75 -6.74 -13.49
N PRO A 86 0.87 -6.02 -14.21
CA PRO A 86 1.20 -5.52 -15.54
C PRO A 86 2.38 -4.53 -15.50
N GLN A 87 3.18 -4.49 -16.56
CA GLN A 87 4.46 -3.76 -16.57
C GLN A 87 4.30 -2.27 -16.26
N ASP A 88 3.23 -1.65 -16.74
CA ASP A 88 2.94 -0.21 -16.52
C ASP A 88 2.79 0.12 -15.03
N TRP A 89 2.27 -0.82 -14.23
CA TRP A 89 2.04 -0.63 -12.80
C TRP A 89 3.26 -0.91 -11.93
N ARG A 90 4.25 -1.67 -12.44
CA ARG A 90 5.45 -2.06 -11.68
C ARG A 90 6.33 -0.87 -11.29
N ASN A 91 6.29 0.22 -12.05
CA ASN A 91 6.99 1.48 -11.73
C ASN A 91 6.04 2.50 -11.10
N THR A 92 4.82 2.62 -11.63
CA THR A 92 3.82 3.60 -11.19
C THR A 92 3.45 3.44 -9.71
N ILE A 93 3.29 2.19 -9.24
CA ILE A 93 2.94 1.93 -7.84
C ILE A 93 4.06 2.41 -6.89
N PRO A 94 5.34 2.00 -7.06
CA PRO A 94 6.43 2.52 -6.26
C PRO A 94 6.55 4.04 -6.26
N GLU A 95 6.37 4.69 -7.42
CA GLU A 95 6.44 6.15 -7.53
C GLU A 95 5.32 6.82 -6.73
N TYR A 96 4.07 6.38 -6.90
CA TYR A 96 2.94 6.87 -6.12
C TYR A 96 3.18 6.71 -4.61
N VAL A 97 3.64 5.53 -4.17
CA VAL A 97 3.89 5.28 -2.76
C VAL A 97 4.94 6.24 -2.20
N LYS A 98 6.03 6.50 -2.94
CA LYS A 98 7.09 7.44 -2.50
C LYS A 98 6.60 8.88 -2.38
N ASP A 99 5.74 9.30 -3.29
CA ASP A 99 5.26 10.69 -3.36
C ASP A 99 4.15 10.98 -2.34
N TYR A 100 3.28 10.00 -2.06
CA TYR A 100 2.04 10.23 -1.32
C TYR A 100 1.93 9.51 0.03
N ILE A 101 2.74 8.48 0.28
CA ILE A 101 2.57 7.63 1.48
C ILE A 101 3.79 7.75 2.40
N PRO A 102 3.61 8.24 3.65
CA PRO A 102 4.69 8.26 4.63
C PRO A 102 4.98 6.85 5.13
N LEU A 103 5.93 6.17 4.49
CA LEU A 103 6.30 4.78 4.78
C LEU A 103 6.63 4.52 6.26
N ASN A 104 7.15 5.53 6.98
CA ASN A 104 7.45 5.46 8.40
C ASN A 104 6.22 5.10 9.25
N GLN A 105 5.01 5.42 8.81
CA GLN A 105 3.76 5.06 9.49
C GLN A 105 3.44 3.56 9.38
N PHE A 106 4.05 2.88 8.42
CA PHE A 106 3.82 1.48 8.10
C PHE A 106 5.04 0.60 8.37
N MET A 107 6.15 1.15 8.81
CA MET A 107 7.32 0.37 9.26
C MET A 107 7.17 0.10 10.76
N LEU A 108 7.24 -1.18 11.16
CA LEU A 108 7.27 -1.62 12.55
C LEU A 108 8.72 -1.94 12.96
#